data_AF-A0A351Z493-F1
#
_entry.id   AF-A0A351Z493-F1
#
_cell.length_a   1.000
_cell.length_b   1.000
_cell.length_c   1.000
_cell.angle_alpha   90.00
_cell.angle_beta   90.00
_cell.angle_gamma   90.00
#
_symmetry.space_group_name_H-M   'P 1'
#
loop_
_entity.id
_entity.type
_entity.pdbx_description
1 polymer ?
#
loop_
_entity_poly.entity_id
_entity_poly.type
_entity_poly.pdbx_seq_one_letter_code
_entity_poly.pdbx_strand_id
1 'polypeptide(L)'
;MADFSQSGVITTLQKLKARPVEEIERELKVISQKRKMVLLLPALVTEFDGDAMPRIIEELKGVSYLYKIVLSLDRASETQFNKIRKIMSVLPGQV
;
A
#
# COMPACT_ATOMS: atom_id res chain seq x y z
N MET A 1 4.68 -4.87 -32.63
CA MET A 1 3.28 -4.41 -32.59
C MET A 1 2.44 -5.62 -32.90
N ALA A 2 1.92 -6.27 -31.86
CA ALA A 2 1.12 -7.49 -31.96
C ALA A 2 -0.29 -7.17 -31.43
N ASP A 3 -1.27 -7.69 -32.16
CA ASP A 3 -2.69 -7.39 -32.09
C ASP A 3 -3.31 -7.61 -30.71
N PHE A 4 -3.79 -6.53 -30.11
CA PHE A 4 -4.87 -6.58 -29.13
C PHE A 4 -6.17 -6.18 -29.82
N SER A 5 -6.76 -7.10 -30.57
CA SER A 5 -8.16 -7.00 -30.97
C SER A 5 -9.02 -7.59 -29.85
N GLN A 6 -9.56 -6.74 -28.97
CA GLN A 6 -10.62 -7.10 -28.03
C GLN A 6 -11.96 -6.58 -28.55
N SER A 7 -12.79 -7.50 -29.03
CA SER A 7 -14.12 -7.22 -29.56
C SER A 7 -15.13 -6.97 -28.43
N GLY A 8 -15.31 -5.71 -28.03
CA GLY A 8 -16.40 -5.30 -27.14
C GLY A 8 -16.28 -3.85 -26.68
N VAL A 9 -17.41 -3.13 -26.60
CA VAL A 9 -17.45 -1.78 -26.00
C VAL A 9 -17.16 -1.91 -24.51
N ILE A 10 -16.05 -1.35 -24.04
CA ILE A 10 -15.78 -1.19 -22.60
C ILE A 10 -16.78 -0.14 -22.07
N THR A 11 -17.94 -0.58 -21.56
CA THR A 11 -19.03 0.33 -21.15
C THR A 11 -18.80 0.98 -19.79
N THR A 12 -17.79 0.57 -19.02
CA THR A 12 -17.52 1.11 -17.68
C THR A 12 -16.01 1.23 -17.40
N LEU A 13 -15.40 2.29 -17.95
CA LEU A 13 -14.21 2.89 -17.35
C LEU A 13 -14.65 3.59 -16.05
N GLN A 14 -14.71 2.86 -14.94
CA GLN A 14 -15.14 3.36 -13.63
C GLN A 14 -14.38 4.65 -13.26
N LYS A 15 -15.00 5.80 -13.52
CA LYS A 15 -14.72 7.14 -12.96
C LYS A 15 -13.23 7.51 -12.76
N LEU A 16 -12.36 7.19 -13.73
CA LEU A 16 -10.92 7.46 -13.66
C LEU A 16 -10.52 8.94 -13.69
N LYS A 17 -11.43 9.87 -13.99
CA LYS A 17 -11.07 11.27 -14.27
C LYS A 17 -11.50 12.31 -13.23
N ALA A 18 -12.34 11.97 -12.25
CA ALA A 18 -12.89 12.97 -11.34
C ALA A 18 -13.20 12.39 -9.96
N ARG A 19 -12.19 11.83 -9.29
CA ARG A 19 -12.32 11.47 -7.89
C ARG A 19 -11.11 12.02 -7.10
N PRO A 20 -11.30 13.05 -6.27
CA PRO A 20 -10.23 13.58 -5.45
C PRO A 20 -9.82 12.55 -4.40
N VAL A 21 -8.53 12.49 -4.08
CA VAL A 21 -7.97 11.52 -3.12
C VAL A 21 -8.64 11.67 -1.75
N GLU A 22 -8.94 12.90 -1.36
CA GLU A 22 -9.58 13.23 -0.09
C GLU A 22 -10.98 12.60 0.04
N GLU A 23 -11.70 12.46 -1.07
CA GLU A 23 -13.01 11.80 -1.07
C GLU A 23 -12.85 10.29 -0.87
N ILE A 24 -11.84 9.68 -1.51
CA ILE A 24 -11.51 8.27 -1.32
C ILE A 24 -11.12 8.01 0.13
N GLU A 25 -10.23 8.83 0.70
CA GLU A 25 -9.81 8.68 2.10
C GLU A 25 -10.97 8.83 3.08
N ARG A 26 -11.91 9.76 2.84
CA ARG A 26 -13.11 9.91 3.67
C ARG A 26 -13.95 8.64 3.65
N GLU A 27 -14.16 8.04 2.47
CA GLU A 27 -14.90 6.79 2.35
C GLU A 27 -14.19 5.65 3.08
N LEU A 28 -12.87 5.50 2.89
CA LEU A 28 -12.07 4.49 3.58
C LEU A 28 -12.13 4.65 5.11
N LYS A 29 -12.10 5.88 5.63
CA LYS A 29 -12.29 6.17 7.06
C LYS A 29 -13.67 5.77 7.58
N VAL A 30 -14.73 5.92 6.77
CA VAL A 30 -16.08 5.46 7.16
C VAL A 30 -16.15 3.92 7.16
N ILE A 31 -15.57 3.28 6.15
CA ILE A 31 -15.52 1.81 6.06
C ILE A 31 -14.73 1.22 7.23
N SER A 32 -13.60 1.83 7.59
CA SER A 32 -12.71 1.33 8.64
C SER A 32 -13.36 1.32 10.04
N GLN A 33 -14.41 2.12 10.26
CA GLN A 33 -15.19 2.10 11.51
C GLN A 33 -15.93 0.77 11.72
N LYS A 34 -16.30 0.08 10.64
CA LYS A 34 -17.05 -1.19 10.69
C LYS A 34 -16.21 -2.40 10.30
N ARG A 35 -15.13 -2.21 9.54
CA ARG A 35 -14.30 -3.28 8.99
C ARG A 35 -12.82 -3.01 9.24
N LYS A 36 -12.12 -3.98 9.82
CA LYS A 36 -10.66 -3.88 9.98
C LYS A 36 -10.00 -3.96 8.60
N MET A 37 -9.36 -2.87 8.18
CA MET A 37 -8.63 -2.79 6.92
C MET A 37 -7.16 -3.13 7.14
N VAL A 38 -6.64 -4.06 6.34
CA VAL A 38 -5.24 -4.51 6.44
C VAL A 38 -4.54 -4.25 5.12
N LEU A 39 -3.37 -3.63 5.18
CA LEU A 39 -2.49 -3.46 4.02
C LEU A 39 -1.48 -4.60 3.98
N LEU A 40 -1.49 -5.40 2.91
CA LEU A 40 -0.42 -6.34 2.61
C LEU A 40 0.63 -5.62 1.75
N LEU A 41 1.85 -5.50 2.26
CA LEU A 41 2.98 -4.90 1.57
C LEU A 41 4.02 -5.98 1.24
N PRO A 42 4.04 -6.52 0.02
CA PRO A 42 5.13 -7.38 -0.43
C PRO A 42 6.34 -6.52 -0.82
N ALA A 43 7.53 -6.87 -0.34
CA ALA A 43 8.76 -6.14 -0.63
C ALA A 43 10.01 -7.03 -0.63
N LEU A 44 11.01 -6.63 -1.39
CA LEU A 44 12.38 -7.15 -1.30
C LEU A 44 13.21 -6.29 -0.35
N VAL A 45 14.19 -6.90 0.33
CA VAL A 45 15.13 -6.15 1.19
C VAL A 45 15.81 -5.01 0.43
N THR A 46 16.18 -5.24 -0.82
CA THR A 46 16.89 -4.27 -1.65
C THR A 46 16.08 -3.00 -1.93
N GLU A 47 14.74 -3.05 -1.82
CA GLU A 47 13.89 -1.87 -2.00
C GLU A 47 14.01 -0.88 -0.83
N PHE A 48 14.44 -1.36 0.35
CA PHE A 48 14.69 -0.50 1.52
C PHE A 48 16.00 0.28 1.43
N ASP A 49 16.88 -0.06 0.47
CA ASP A 49 18.10 0.70 0.18
C ASP A 49 17.88 1.78 -0.89
N GLY A 50 16.71 1.81 -1.55
CA GLY A 50 16.32 2.81 -2.54
C GLY A 50 15.35 3.87 -1.99
N ASP A 51 15.05 4.89 -2.80
CA ASP A 51 14.25 6.05 -2.38
C ASP A 51 12.74 5.76 -2.25
N ALA A 52 12.26 4.66 -2.84
CA ALA A 52 10.84 4.36 -2.90
C ALA A 52 10.26 3.99 -1.53
N MET A 53 10.89 3.07 -0.82
CA MET A 53 10.37 2.55 0.45
C MET A 53 10.32 3.61 1.56
N PRO A 54 11.35 4.47 1.75
CA PRO A 54 11.26 5.59 2.69
C PRO A 54 10.08 6.52 2.41
N ARG A 55 9.78 6.82 1.13
CA ARG A 55 8.63 7.65 0.74
C ARG A 55 7.30 6.95 1.05
N ILE A 56 7.18 5.66 0.74
CA ILE A 56 5.98 4.87 1.07
C ILE A 56 5.73 4.88 2.58
N ILE A 57 6.77 4.65 3.39
CA ILE A 57 6.66 4.67 4.85
C ILE A 57 6.20 6.04 5.34
N GLU A 58 6.71 7.13 4.76
CA GLU A 58 6.30 8.50 5.14
C GLU A 58 4.80 8.73 4.86
N GLU A 59 4.31 8.35 3.68
CA GLU A 59 2.87 8.44 3.37
C GLU A 59 2.03 7.59 4.33
N LEU A 60 2.49 6.38 4.66
CA LEU A 60 1.79 5.47 5.56
C LEU A 60 1.68 5.98 7.01
N LYS A 61 2.57 6.90 7.45
CA LYS A 61 2.43 7.53 8.78
C LYS A 61 1.15 8.36 8.91
N GLY A 62 0.65 8.94 7.82
CA GLY A 62 -0.58 9.73 7.80
C GLY A 62 -1.86 8.90 7.73
N VAL A 63 -1.76 7.60 7.44
CA VAL A 63 -2.92 6.76 7.15
C VAL A 63 -3.64 6.32 8.43
N SER A 64 -4.82 6.90 8.68
CA SER A 64 -5.58 6.66 9.92
C SER A 64 -6.67 5.58 9.81
N TYR A 65 -6.88 5.00 8.63
CA TYR A 65 -7.94 4.02 8.38
C TYR A 65 -7.44 2.57 8.33
N LEU A 66 -6.13 2.35 8.38
CA LEU A 66 -5.53 1.01 8.43
C LEU A 66 -5.50 0.50 9.88
N TYR A 67 -5.97 -0.73 10.07
CA TYR A 67 -5.90 -1.45 11.35
C TYR A 67 -4.54 -2.13 11.54
N LYS A 68 -3.98 -2.68 10.46
CA LYS A 68 -2.71 -3.42 10.48
C LYS A 68 -2.02 -3.32 9.13
N ILE A 69 -0.70 -3.33 9.15
CA ILE A 69 0.13 -3.52 7.96
C ILE A 69 0.81 -4.89 8.10
N VAL A 70 0.86 -5.67 7.04
CA VAL A 70 1.57 -6.95 7.00
C VAL A 70 2.65 -6.82 5.94
N LEU A 71 3.90 -6.70 6.39
CA LEU A 71 5.05 -6.70 5.50
C LEU A 71 5.47 -8.15 5.21
N SER A 72 5.37 -8.55 3.95
CA SER A 72 5.98 -9.80 3.47
C SER A 72 7.33 -9.44 2.86
N LEU A 73 8.40 -9.83 3.55
CA LEU A 73 9.76 -9.51 3.16
C LEU A 73 10.42 -10.75 2.55
N ASP A 74 10.83 -10.64 1.29
CA ASP A 74 11.48 -11.75 0.57
C ASP A 74 13.02 -11.55 0.49
N ARG A 75 13.74 -12.67 0.41
CA ARG A 75 15.21 -12.76 0.32
C ARG A 75 15.97 -12.00 1.42
N ALA A 76 15.42 -12.00 2.64
CA ALA A 76 16.05 -11.38 3.80
C ALA A 76 16.83 -12.36 4.66
N SER A 77 18.03 -11.96 5.08
CA SER A 77 18.66 -12.56 6.25
C SER A 77 17.98 -12.09 7.54
N GLU A 78 18.23 -12.80 8.64
CA GLU A 78 17.71 -12.41 9.97
C GLU A 78 18.15 -11.00 10.39
N THR A 79 19.40 -10.62 10.10
CA THR A 79 19.92 -9.29 10.41
C THR A 79 19.23 -8.19 9.60
N GLN A 80 18.96 -8.45 8.32
CA GLN A 80 18.22 -7.55 7.43
C GLN A 80 16.76 -7.43 7.85
N PHE A 81 16.12 -8.54 8.22
CA PHE A 81 14.77 -8.54 8.76
C PHE A 81 14.66 -7.65 10.00
N ASN A 82 15.60 -7.80 10.96
CA ASN A 82 15.62 -6.98 12.17
C ASN A 82 15.87 -5.49 11.88
N LYS A 83 16.73 -5.16 10.90
CA LYS A 83 16.93 -3.77 10.43
C LYS A 83 15.61 -3.19 9.89
N ILE A 84 14.93 -3.92 9.02
CA ILE A 84 13.68 -3.49 8.39
C ILE A 84 12.55 -3.38 9.42
N ARG A 85 12.46 -4.32 10.36
CA ARG A 85 11.51 -4.24 11.47
C ARG A 85 11.67 -2.96 12.29
N LYS A 86 12.92 -2.51 12.52
CA LYS A 86 13.17 -1.21 13.18
C LYS A 86 12.74 -0.04 12.31
N ILE A 87 13.03 -0.07 11.01
CA ILE A 87 12.58 0.97 10.06
C ILE A 87 11.06 1.10 10.07
N MET A 88 10.33 -0.01 10.04
CA MET A 88 8.86 -0.03 10.01
C MET A 88 8.20 0.33 11.35
N SER A 89 8.95 0.33 12.45
CA SER A 89 8.42 0.63 13.80
C SER A 89 7.90 2.06 13.98
N VAL A 90 8.19 2.95 13.02
CA VAL A 90 7.69 4.33 12.99
C VAL A 90 6.22 4.42 12.54
N LEU A 91 5.67 3.35 11.98
CA LEU A 91 4.30 3.35 11.46
C LEU A 91 3.27 3.20 12.58
N PRO A 92 2.12 3.88 12.48
CA PRO A 92 1.05 3.72 13.45
C PRO A 92 0.40 2.34 13.35
N GLY A 93 0.19 1.69 14.50
CA GLY A 93 -0.49 0.39 14.58
C GLY A 93 0.44 -0.81 14.62
N GLN A 94 -0.10 -1.99 14.32
CA GLN A 94 0.69 -3.22 14.28
C GLN A 94 1.25 -3.43 12.87
N VAL A 95 2.55 -3.67 12.80
CA VAL A 95 3.28 -4.11 11.60
C VAL A 95 3.89 -5.47 11.87
#